data_AF-A0A6P0UT11-F1
#
_entry.id   AF-A0A6P0UT11-F1
#
_cell.length_a   1.000
_cell.length_b   1.000
_cell.length_c   1.000
_cell.angle_alpha   90.00
_cell.angle_beta   90.00
_cell.angle_gamma   90.00
#
_symmetry.space_group_name_H-M   'P 1'
#
loop_
_entity.id
_entity.type
_entity.pdbx_description
1 polymer ?
#
loop_
_entity_poly.entity_id
_entity_poly.type
_entity_poly.pdbx_seq_one_letter_code
_entity_poly.pdbx_strand_id
1 'polypeptide(L)'
;MYRFFVIAAFMLFAHERGSIDPSIVKQKKEFEKMSVRNEKFILPLREGETPEIGKVPPQLQYSDKSPREIYKKLHDWMFSTFPKVRKEATRISVPTTVAMWLDENEDVGHIDAFMIPPGGREFTHLHLDGSIHTIVATEVENEIMDKKWGVRHMFYDQGIKEILVYAPRDENDLEVIKKVIIKSYEYATGLTFNQQ
;
A
#
# COMPACT_ATOMS: atom_id res chain seq x y z
N MET A 1 -19.78 4.77 -21.29
CA MET A 1 -20.57 5.20 -20.12
C MET A 1 -21.74 4.24 -19.83
N TYR A 2 -21.53 2.92 -19.78
CA TYR A 2 -22.56 1.92 -19.44
C TYR A 2 -21.92 0.56 -19.08
N ARG A 3 -21.10 0.50 -18.02
CA ARG A 3 -20.59 -0.78 -17.48
C ARG A 3 -20.50 -0.88 -15.95
N PHE A 4 -20.99 0.13 -15.22
CA PHE A 4 -20.96 0.15 -13.76
C PHE A 4 -22.32 -0.07 -13.08
N PHE A 5 -23.40 -0.32 -13.84
CA PHE A 5 -24.76 -0.48 -13.26
C PHE A 5 -25.16 -1.92 -12.89
N VAL A 6 -24.30 -2.93 -13.06
CA VAL A 6 -24.72 -4.33 -12.86
C VAL A 6 -24.50 -4.85 -11.43
N ILE A 7 -23.72 -4.17 -10.59
CA ILE A 7 -23.29 -4.78 -9.31
C ILE A 7 -24.21 -4.44 -8.11
N ALA A 8 -25.04 -3.39 -8.19
CA ALA A 8 -25.95 -3.04 -7.09
C ALA A 8 -27.35 -3.70 -7.16
N ALA A 9 -27.68 -4.45 -8.22
CA ALA A 9 -29.02 -5.01 -8.41
C ALA A 9 -29.19 -6.49 -8.00
N PHE A 10 -28.12 -7.21 -7.61
CA PHE A 10 -28.21 -8.66 -7.35
C PHE A 10 -28.36 -9.06 -5.87
N MET A 11 -28.49 -8.10 -4.94
CA MET A 11 -28.83 -8.38 -3.53
C MET A 11 -30.32 -8.19 -3.18
N LEU A 12 -31.17 -7.89 -4.16
CA LEU A 12 -32.63 -7.88 -3.98
C LEU A 12 -33.26 -8.78 -5.03
N PHE A 13 -33.28 -10.10 -4.78
CA PHE A 13 -34.32 -11.06 -5.19
C PHE A 13 -33.75 -12.48 -5.00
N ALA A 14 -33.78 -12.95 -3.76
CA ALA A 14 -33.65 -14.37 -3.45
C ALA A 14 -34.62 -14.72 -2.31
N HIS A 15 -35.90 -14.45 -2.55
CA HIS A 15 -36.97 -15.15 -1.87
C HIS A 15 -38.02 -15.55 -2.91
N GLU A 16 -37.68 -16.52 -3.75
CA GLU A 16 -38.65 -17.46 -4.32
C GLU A 16 -37.92 -18.64 -4.96
N ARG A 17 -38.55 -19.81 -4.88
CA ARG A 17 -37.94 -21.12 -5.12
C ARG A 17 -37.59 -21.31 -6.60
N GLY A 18 -36.37 -21.74 -6.89
CA GLY A 18 -35.97 -22.21 -8.22
C GLY A 18 -34.46 -22.15 -8.42
N SER A 19 -33.88 -23.24 -8.91
CA SER A 19 -32.45 -23.48 -9.13
C SER A 19 -31.61 -22.26 -9.55
N ILE A 20 -30.48 -22.05 -8.85
CA ILE A 20 -29.46 -21.07 -9.21
C ILE A 20 -28.93 -21.37 -10.62
N ASP A 21 -28.93 -20.36 -11.51
CA ASP A 21 -28.40 -20.47 -12.86
C ASP A 21 -26.91 -20.91 -12.84
N PRO A 22 -26.54 -22.01 -13.53
CA PRO A 22 -25.15 -22.47 -13.65
C PRO A 22 -24.18 -21.38 -14.14
N SER A 23 -24.65 -20.40 -14.92
CA SER A 23 -23.85 -19.27 -15.41
C SER A 23 -23.45 -18.31 -14.28
N ILE A 24 -24.32 -18.11 -13.28
CA ILE A 24 -24.06 -17.31 -12.07
C ILE A 24 -23.05 -18.02 -11.18
N VAL A 25 -23.18 -19.35 -11.02
CA VAL A 25 -22.20 -20.16 -10.27
C VAL A 25 -20.84 -20.13 -10.95
N LYS A 26 -20.78 -20.17 -12.28
CA LYS A 26 -19.54 -20.09 -13.04
C LYS A 26 -18.89 -18.69 -12.93
N GLN A 27 -19.68 -17.62 -13.06
CA GLN A 27 -19.17 -16.25 -12.88
C GLN A 27 -18.71 -16.00 -11.45
N LYS A 28 -19.42 -16.51 -10.44
CA LYS A 28 -18.99 -16.43 -9.04
C LYS A 28 -17.70 -17.21 -8.81
N LYS A 29 -17.55 -18.40 -9.40
CA LYS A 29 -16.30 -19.19 -9.34
C LYS A 29 -15.15 -18.56 -10.12
N GLU A 30 -15.41 -17.86 -11.22
CA GLU A 30 -14.39 -17.11 -11.96
C GLU A 30 -14.01 -15.82 -11.23
N PHE A 31 -14.95 -15.14 -10.59
CA PHE A 31 -14.71 -14.00 -9.71
C PHE A 31 -13.94 -14.42 -8.45
N GLU A 32 -14.31 -15.55 -7.84
CA GLU A 32 -13.56 -16.19 -6.75
C GLU A 32 -12.18 -16.67 -7.23
N LYS A 33 -12.04 -17.22 -8.44
CA LYS A 33 -10.72 -17.58 -9.02
C LYS A 33 -9.86 -16.36 -9.34
N MET A 34 -10.45 -15.24 -9.75
CA MET A 34 -9.76 -13.97 -9.96
C MET A 34 -9.40 -13.31 -8.63
N SER A 35 -10.25 -13.44 -7.62
CA SER A 35 -10.03 -12.99 -6.24
C SER A 35 -9.02 -13.86 -5.48
N VAL A 36 -8.77 -15.10 -5.91
CA VAL A 36 -7.89 -16.07 -5.23
C VAL A 36 -6.69 -16.40 -6.13
N ARG A 37 -5.88 -15.39 -6.43
CA ARG A 37 -4.43 -15.57 -6.49
C ARG A 37 -3.80 -14.91 -5.27
N ASN A 38 -4.25 -15.34 -4.08
CA ASN A 38 -3.60 -14.99 -2.81
C ASN A 38 -2.32 -15.82 -2.67
N GLU A 39 -1.28 -15.46 -3.43
CA GLU A 39 0.07 -15.76 -2.96
C GLU A 39 0.28 -14.98 -1.66
N LYS A 40 0.49 -15.71 -0.58
CA LYS A 40 0.67 -15.11 0.75
C LYS A 40 1.88 -14.19 0.70
N PHE A 41 1.69 -12.92 1.06
CA PHE A 41 2.80 -11.98 1.24
C PHE A 41 3.60 -12.38 2.47
N ILE A 42 4.89 -12.69 2.29
CA ILE A 42 5.78 -13.15 3.35
C ILE A 42 7.04 -12.30 3.38
N LEU A 43 7.38 -11.80 4.57
CA LEU A 43 8.61 -11.07 4.83
C LEU A 43 9.55 -11.87 5.73
N PRO A 44 10.88 -11.70 5.59
CA PRO A 44 11.82 -12.17 6.61
C PRO A 44 11.61 -11.40 7.92
N LEU A 45 12.01 -11.97 9.05
CA LEU A 45 12.04 -11.22 10.31
C LEU A 45 13.09 -10.11 10.20
N ARG A 46 12.75 -8.87 10.58
CA ARG A 46 13.74 -7.78 10.64
C ARG A 46 14.70 -8.04 11.79
N GLU A 47 16.00 -8.05 11.48
CA GLU A 47 17.06 -8.25 12.47
C GLU A 47 17.41 -6.95 13.21
N GLY A 48 17.87 -7.09 14.45
CA GLY A 48 18.30 -6.00 15.31
C GLY A 48 17.20 -5.41 16.18
N GLU A 49 17.54 -4.33 16.90
CA GLU A 49 16.61 -3.60 17.74
C GLU A 49 15.59 -2.81 16.91
N THR A 50 14.48 -2.45 17.54
CA THR A 50 13.49 -1.57 16.92
C THR A 50 14.03 -0.15 16.85
N PRO A 51 13.94 0.55 15.70
CA PRO A 51 14.40 1.92 15.60
C PRO A 51 13.69 2.86 16.58
N GLU A 52 14.41 3.89 17.03
CA GLU A 52 13.82 5.00 17.75
C GLU A 52 12.99 5.84 16.78
N ILE A 53 11.74 6.09 17.13
CA ILE A 53 10.79 6.87 16.33
C ILE A 53 10.11 7.94 17.17
N GLY A 54 9.70 9.03 16.50
CA GLY A 54 8.85 10.06 17.08
C GLY A 54 7.48 9.53 17.48
N LYS A 55 6.88 10.23 18.45
CA LYS A 55 5.50 10.00 18.92
C LYS A 55 4.63 11.26 18.77
N VAL A 56 5.06 12.17 17.90
CA VAL A 56 4.33 13.38 17.51
C VAL A 56 4.40 13.51 15.99
N PRO A 57 3.36 14.04 15.33
CA PRO A 57 3.44 14.35 13.90
C PRO A 57 4.43 15.49 13.65
N PRO A 58 5.21 15.44 12.56
CA PRO A 58 5.40 14.30 11.65
C PRO A 58 6.14 13.15 12.37
N GLN A 59 5.66 11.91 12.21
CA GLN A 59 6.25 10.73 12.85
C GLN A 59 7.53 10.31 12.11
N LEU A 60 8.69 10.74 12.60
CA LEU A 60 10.00 10.48 11.97
C LEU A 60 10.79 9.37 12.65
N GLN A 61 11.76 8.80 11.93
CA GLN A 61 12.74 7.84 12.48
C GLN A 61 14.04 8.55 12.89
N TYR A 62 14.57 8.23 14.08
CA TYR A 62 15.75 8.89 14.65
C TYR A 62 17.00 8.00 14.70
N SER A 63 16.86 6.69 14.86
CA SER A 63 17.96 5.71 14.74
C SER A 63 17.79 4.82 13.51
N ASP A 64 18.77 3.97 13.18
CA ASP A 64 18.69 3.03 12.04
C ASP A 64 18.33 3.65 10.68
N LYS A 65 18.70 4.92 10.47
CA LYS A 65 18.40 5.65 9.23
C LYS A 65 19.11 5.02 8.04
N SER A 66 18.52 5.16 6.85
CA SER A 66 19.18 4.71 5.63
C SER A 66 20.51 5.42 5.42
N PRO A 67 21.60 4.67 5.15
CA PRO A 67 22.79 5.25 4.54
C PRO A 67 22.43 5.94 3.23
N ARG A 68 23.16 7.01 2.90
CA ARG A 68 22.87 7.86 1.72
C ARG A 68 22.69 7.06 0.43
N GLU A 69 23.52 6.05 0.20
CA GLU A 69 23.44 5.23 -1.02
C GLU A 69 22.19 4.35 -1.06
N ILE A 70 21.78 3.76 0.07
CA ILE A 70 20.56 2.97 0.17
C ILE A 70 19.32 3.85 0.00
N TYR A 71 19.31 5.03 0.64
CA TYR A 71 18.27 6.03 0.45
C TYR A 71 18.13 6.42 -1.02
N LYS A 72 19.26 6.72 -1.68
CA LYS A 72 19.27 7.11 -3.09
C LYS A 72 18.74 5.99 -3.99
N LYS A 73 19.14 4.75 -3.75
CA LYS A 73 18.63 3.59 -4.49
C LYS A 73 17.12 3.42 -4.32
N LEU A 74 16.63 3.53 -3.09
CA LEU A 74 15.19 3.45 -2.81
C LEU A 74 14.43 4.58 -3.53
N HIS A 75 14.88 5.82 -3.34
CA HIS A 75 14.30 7.01 -3.97
C HIS A 75 14.25 6.85 -5.50
N ASP A 76 15.37 6.56 -6.14
CA ASP A 76 15.45 6.48 -7.60
C ASP A 76 14.55 5.36 -8.13
N TRP A 77 14.52 4.21 -7.44
CA TRP A 77 13.64 3.09 -7.80
C TRP A 77 12.15 3.47 -7.66
N MET A 78 11.74 4.08 -6.54
CA MET A 78 10.35 4.50 -6.31
C MET A 78 9.81 5.39 -7.43
N PHE A 79 10.63 6.30 -7.94
CA PHE A 79 10.18 7.32 -8.90
C PHE A 79 10.53 7.01 -10.36
N SER A 80 11.08 5.83 -10.66
CA SER A 80 11.35 5.38 -12.02
C SER A 80 10.66 4.05 -12.40
N THR A 81 10.15 3.31 -11.42
CA THR A 81 9.68 1.93 -11.62
C THR A 81 8.18 1.82 -11.88
N PHE A 82 7.38 2.69 -11.27
CA PHE A 82 5.93 2.51 -11.23
C PHE A 82 5.23 3.29 -12.35
N PRO A 83 4.46 2.62 -13.22
CA PRO A 83 3.73 3.30 -14.27
C PRO A 83 2.65 4.18 -13.66
N LYS A 84 2.42 5.35 -14.27
CA LYS A 84 1.35 6.29 -13.90
C LYS A 84 1.43 6.80 -12.45
N VAL A 85 2.60 6.69 -11.85
CA VAL A 85 2.93 7.30 -10.56
C VAL A 85 3.85 8.48 -10.81
N ARG A 86 3.50 9.64 -10.26
CA ARG A 86 4.29 10.86 -10.32
C ARG A 86 4.97 11.10 -8.98
N LYS A 87 6.15 11.69 -9.04
CA LYS A 87 6.82 12.24 -7.85
C LYS A 87 6.21 13.60 -7.52
N GLU A 88 5.71 13.74 -6.31
CA GLU A 88 5.12 15.00 -5.81
C GLU A 88 5.70 15.39 -4.46
N ALA A 89 5.54 16.65 -4.08
CA ALA A 89 5.71 17.03 -2.68
C ALA A 89 4.55 16.44 -1.86
N THR A 90 4.85 15.91 -0.67
CA THR A 90 3.80 15.45 0.24
C THR A 90 2.88 16.60 0.65
N ARG A 91 1.61 16.31 0.93
CA ARG A 91 0.65 17.29 1.46
C ARG A 91 0.44 17.19 2.97
N ILE A 92 1.05 16.20 3.61
CA ILE A 92 0.77 15.83 5.01
C ILE A 92 2.00 15.83 5.92
N SER A 93 3.20 15.80 5.34
CA SER A 93 4.45 15.66 6.07
C SER A 93 5.36 16.87 5.84
N VAL A 94 6.62 16.78 6.28
CA VAL A 94 7.59 17.88 6.19
C VAL A 94 7.96 18.20 4.74
N PRO A 95 8.38 19.45 4.42
CA PRO A 95 8.68 19.87 3.04
C PRO A 95 9.75 19.05 2.30
N THR A 96 10.59 18.31 3.03
CA THR A 96 11.65 17.46 2.45
C THR A 96 11.17 16.06 2.06
N THR A 97 9.94 15.70 2.42
CA THR A 97 9.33 14.40 2.14
C THR A 97 8.76 14.39 0.72
N VAL A 98 8.97 13.30 -0.01
CA VAL A 98 8.52 13.13 -1.39
C VAL A 98 7.51 11.99 -1.49
N ALA A 99 6.42 12.23 -2.21
CA ALA A 99 5.27 11.35 -2.31
C ALA A 99 5.22 10.63 -3.66
N MET A 100 4.80 9.36 -3.61
CA MET A 100 4.29 8.62 -4.75
C MET A 100 2.82 8.97 -4.95
N TRP A 101 2.53 9.66 -6.05
CA TRP A 101 1.20 10.16 -6.39
C TRP A 101 0.64 9.40 -7.58
N LEU A 102 -0.45 8.66 -7.39
CA LEU A 102 -1.14 8.00 -8.51
C LEU A 102 -1.79 9.08 -9.41
N ASP A 103 -1.60 8.98 -10.72
CA ASP A 103 -2.18 9.94 -11.67
C ASP A 103 -3.72 9.98 -11.54
N GLU A 104 -4.28 11.18 -11.52
CA GLU A 104 -5.71 11.42 -11.31
C GLU A 104 -6.59 10.81 -12.40
N ASN A 105 -6.04 10.55 -13.59
CA ASN A 105 -6.74 9.91 -14.70
C ASN A 105 -6.82 8.39 -14.56
N GLU A 106 -6.16 7.81 -13.55
CA GLU A 106 -6.14 6.38 -13.31
C GLU A 106 -7.25 5.93 -12.36
N ASP A 107 -7.75 4.74 -12.67
CA ASP A 107 -8.71 4.03 -11.85
C ASP A 107 -8.12 3.74 -10.45
N VAL A 108 -8.97 3.89 -9.44
CA VAL A 108 -8.67 3.53 -8.06
C VAL A 108 -9.08 2.08 -7.83
N GLY A 109 -8.17 1.27 -7.32
CA GLY A 109 -8.50 -0.07 -6.82
C GLY A 109 -9.27 -0.01 -5.51
N HIS A 110 -8.69 0.68 -4.53
CA HIS A 110 -9.28 0.84 -3.19
C HIS A 110 -9.28 2.31 -2.76
N ILE A 111 -10.45 2.82 -2.38
CA ILE A 111 -10.64 4.24 -2.05
C ILE A 111 -9.90 4.65 -0.77
N ASP A 112 -9.62 3.69 0.12
CA ASP A 112 -8.92 3.88 1.37
C ASP A 112 -7.40 3.69 1.25
N ALA A 113 -6.86 3.52 0.04
CA ALA A 113 -5.43 3.37 -0.22
C ALA A 113 -4.64 4.69 -0.20
N PHE A 114 -5.31 5.82 0.00
CA PHE A 114 -4.70 7.16 -0.09
C PHE A 114 -4.73 7.87 1.25
N MET A 115 -3.63 8.57 1.53
CA MET A 115 -3.45 9.35 2.73
C MET A 115 -4.32 10.60 2.69
N ILE A 116 -4.59 11.17 3.88
CA ILE A 116 -5.39 12.38 4.02
C ILE A 116 -4.75 13.59 3.27
N PRO A 117 -5.51 14.64 2.93
CA PRO A 117 -6.97 14.74 2.98
C PRO A 117 -7.64 13.85 1.92
N PRO A 118 -8.93 13.47 2.12
CA PRO A 118 -9.70 12.71 1.14
C PRO A 118 -9.67 13.33 -0.25
N GLY A 119 -9.61 12.49 -1.28
CA GLY A 119 -9.49 12.92 -2.69
C GLY A 119 -8.05 13.15 -3.15
N GLY A 120 -7.06 13.00 -2.27
CA GLY A 120 -5.66 12.87 -2.67
C GLY A 120 -5.35 11.54 -3.35
N ARG A 121 -4.18 11.47 -4.00
CA ARG A 121 -3.66 10.25 -4.65
C ARG A 121 -2.28 9.82 -4.09
N GLU A 122 -1.88 10.40 -2.96
CA GLU A 122 -0.68 10.02 -2.22
C GLU A 122 -0.94 8.71 -1.49
N PHE A 123 -0.27 7.62 -1.88
CA PHE A 123 -0.42 6.31 -1.24
C PHE A 123 0.84 5.87 -0.47
N THR A 124 1.97 6.52 -0.72
CA THR A 124 3.25 6.29 -0.04
C THR A 124 4.09 7.55 -0.11
N HIS A 125 4.83 7.88 0.94
CA HIS A 125 5.85 8.92 0.89
C HIS A 125 7.13 8.53 1.62
N LEU A 126 8.25 9.10 1.18
CA LEU A 126 9.59 8.81 1.66
C LEU A 126 10.16 10.01 2.44
N HIS A 127 10.55 9.76 3.69
CA HIS A 127 11.24 10.73 4.54
C HIS A 127 12.76 10.69 4.30
N LEU A 128 13.46 11.79 4.62
CA LEU A 128 14.93 11.87 4.47
C LEU A 128 15.72 10.85 5.29
N ASP A 129 15.15 10.35 6.39
CA ASP A 129 15.76 9.28 7.18
C ASP A 129 15.66 7.90 6.51
N GLY A 130 14.88 7.78 5.43
CA GLY A 130 14.68 6.56 4.63
C GLY A 130 13.44 5.75 5.00
N SER A 131 12.77 6.05 6.11
CA SER A 131 11.48 5.43 6.41
C SER A 131 10.39 5.94 5.47
N ILE A 132 9.35 5.12 5.31
CA ILE A 132 8.18 5.47 4.51
C ILE A 132 6.92 5.43 5.38
N HIS A 133 6.01 6.36 5.13
CA HIS A 133 4.60 6.10 5.39
C HIS A 133 3.98 5.48 4.15
N THR A 134 3.10 4.50 4.34
CA THR A 134 2.43 3.79 3.24
C THR A 134 1.10 3.21 3.71
N ILE A 135 0.16 3.01 2.79
CA ILE A 135 -1.09 2.28 3.03
C ILE A 135 -1.07 0.99 2.22
N VAL A 136 -1.43 -0.12 2.86
CA VAL A 136 -1.46 -1.46 2.27
C VAL A 136 -2.71 -2.21 2.73
N ALA A 137 -3.06 -3.31 2.06
CA ALA A 137 -4.11 -4.21 2.51
C ALA A 137 -3.79 -4.79 3.92
N THR A 138 -4.83 -5.11 4.69
CA THR A 138 -4.71 -5.54 6.09
C THR A 138 -3.81 -6.76 6.28
N GLU A 139 -3.82 -7.72 5.35
CA GLU A 139 -2.95 -8.89 5.40
C GLU A 139 -1.46 -8.55 5.24
N VAL A 140 -1.14 -7.55 4.41
CA VAL A 140 0.23 -7.05 4.22
C VAL A 140 0.67 -6.27 5.45
N GLU A 141 -0.23 -5.44 6.00
CA GLU A 141 -0.01 -4.69 7.24
C GLU A 141 0.34 -5.63 8.40
N ASN A 142 -0.44 -6.69 8.59
CA ASN A 142 -0.21 -7.66 9.66
C ASN A 142 1.14 -8.36 9.52
N GLU A 143 1.52 -8.79 8.31
CA GLU A 143 2.84 -9.39 8.07
C GLU A 143 3.98 -8.41 8.40
N ILE A 144 3.84 -7.11 8.06
CA ILE A 144 4.84 -6.08 8.40
C ILE A 144 5.03 -5.97 9.92
N MET A 145 3.93 -5.98 10.68
CA MET A 145 3.98 -5.92 12.16
C MET A 145 4.60 -7.20 12.74
N ASP A 146 4.13 -8.36 12.29
CA ASP A 146 4.60 -9.68 12.77
C ASP A 146 6.08 -9.89 12.49
N LYS A 147 6.59 -9.33 11.39
CA LYS A 147 8.00 -9.40 10.99
C LYS A 147 8.83 -8.21 11.44
N LYS A 148 8.26 -7.31 12.26
CA LYS A 148 8.95 -6.16 12.89
C LYS A 148 9.53 -5.15 11.90
N TRP A 149 8.90 -4.98 10.74
CA TRP A 149 9.34 -4.03 9.71
C TRP A 149 8.76 -2.63 9.87
N GLY A 150 7.78 -2.45 10.75
CA GLY A 150 7.15 -1.15 10.94
C GLY A 150 6.24 -1.13 12.16
N VAL A 151 5.54 0.00 12.29
CA VAL A 151 4.48 0.23 13.28
C VAL A 151 3.29 0.90 12.62
N ARG A 152 2.10 0.65 13.17
CA ARG A 152 0.92 1.45 12.84
C ARG A 152 1.17 2.91 13.21
N HIS A 153 0.65 3.84 12.42
CA HIS A 153 0.74 5.26 12.75
C HIS A 153 0.14 5.54 14.14
N MET A 154 0.68 6.53 14.85
CA MET A 154 0.26 6.88 16.20
C MET A 154 -1.24 7.25 16.34
N PHE A 155 -1.90 7.59 15.24
CA PHE A 155 -3.35 7.86 15.18
C PHE A 155 -4.16 6.76 14.48
N TYR A 156 -3.66 5.52 14.46
CA TYR A 156 -4.31 4.42 13.74
C TYR A 156 -5.73 4.11 14.24
N ASP A 157 -5.93 4.14 15.55
CA ASP A 157 -7.25 3.93 16.17
C ASP A 157 -8.18 5.13 16.02
N GLN A 158 -7.67 6.26 15.50
CA GLN A 158 -8.46 7.46 15.17
C GLN A 158 -8.80 7.54 13.67
N GLY A 159 -8.50 6.48 12.91
CA GLY A 159 -8.87 6.35 11.50
C GLY A 159 -7.74 6.60 10.50
N ILE A 160 -6.53 6.94 10.93
CA ILE A 160 -5.37 7.10 10.04
C ILE A 160 -4.77 5.73 9.72
N LYS A 161 -4.96 5.22 8.51
CA LYS A 161 -4.58 3.85 8.15
C LYS A 161 -3.17 3.66 7.62
N GLU A 162 -2.40 4.72 7.48
CA GLU A 162 -0.98 4.57 7.11
C GLU A 162 -0.18 3.91 8.22
N ILE A 163 0.86 3.18 7.82
CA ILE A 163 1.85 2.59 8.69
C ILE A 163 3.20 3.27 8.44
N LEU A 164 4.04 3.35 9.46
CA LEU A 164 5.44 3.72 9.30
C LEU A 164 6.23 2.43 9.08
N VAL A 165 6.89 2.31 7.93
CA VAL A 165 7.81 1.19 7.63
C VAL A 165 9.24 1.71 7.78
N TYR A 166 10.05 0.99 8.54
CA TYR A 166 11.37 1.45 8.94
C TYR A 166 12.32 1.59 7.76
N ALA A 167 13.25 2.54 7.90
CA ALA A 167 14.25 2.82 6.88
C ALA A 167 15.11 1.58 6.56
N PRO A 168 15.38 1.29 5.27
CA PRO A 168 16.30 0.22 4.91
C PRO A 168 17.74 0.60 5.24
N ARG A 169 18.45 -0.27 5.96
CA ARG A 169 19.86 -0.04 6.36
C ARG A 169 20.86 -0.54 5.33
N ASP A 170 20.47 -1.53 4.53
CA ASP A 170 21.29 -2.19 3.54
C ASP A 170 20.47 -2.68 2.33
N GLU A 171 21.11 -3.42 1.43
CA GLU A 171 20.45 -3.96 0.23
C GLU A 171 19.38 -5.02 0.55
N ASN A 172 19.52 -5.78 1.64
CA ASN A 172 18.54 -6.79 2.01
C ASN A 172 17.27 -6.13 2.53
N ASP A 173 17.43 -5.13 3.41
CA ASP A 173 16.32 -4.31 3.86
C ASP A 173 15.67 -3.59 2.67
N LEU A 174 16.45 -3.07 1.73
CA LEU A 174 15.95 -2.40 0.53
C LEU A 174 14.99 -3.30 -0.28
N GLU A 175 15.35 -4.57 -0.51
CA GLU A 175 14.48 -5.51 -1.22
C GLU A 175 13.18 -5.81 -0.46
N VAL A 176 13.20 -5.78 0.87
CA VAL A 176 11.96 -5.90 1.67
C VAL A 176 11.08 -4.66 1.51
N ILE A 177 11.65 -3.47 1.60
CA ILE A 177 10.88 -2.22 1.45
C ILE A 177 10.28 -2.11 0.04
N LYS A 178 11.02 -2.54 -1.00
CA LYS A 178 10.49 -2.62 -2.37
C LYS A 178 9.24 -3.50 -2.45
N LYS A 179 9.25 -4.68 -1.80
CA LYS A 179 8.08 -5.58 -1.77
C LYS A 179 6.87 -4.92 -1.11
N VAL A 180 7.08 -4.15 -0.03
CA VAL A 180 6.01 -3.40 0.64
C VAL A 180 5.43 -2.32 -0.27
N ILE A 181 6.29 -1.53 -0.93
CA ILE A 181 5.85 -0.45 -1.84
C ILE A 181 5.09 -1.03 -3.03
N ILE A 182 5.54 -2.17 -3.58
CA ILE A 182 4.78 -2.89 -4.60
C ILE A 182 3.37 -3.19 -4.10
N LYS A 183 3.22 -3.76 -2.90
CA LYS A 183 1.89 -4.08 -2.34
C LYS A 183 1.04 -2.84 -2.10
N SER A 184 1.63 -1.72 -1.72
CA SER A 184 0.91 -0.44 -1.61
C SER A 184 0.40 0.04 -2.97
N TYR A 185 1.23 -0.01 -4.01
CA TYR A 185 0.84 0.31 -5.38
C TYR A 185 -0.28 -0.62 -5.88
N GLU A 186 -0.15 -1.92 -5.67
CA GLU A 186 -1.18 -2.91 -6.06
C GLU A 186 -2.49 -2.66 -5.34
N TYR A 187 -2.44 -2.27 -4.05
CA TYR A 187 -3.62 -1.90 -3.29
C TYR A 187 -4.28 -0.62 -3.85
N ALA A 188 -3.49 0.43 -4.11
CA ALA A 188 -3.98 1.70 -4.65
C ALA A 188 -4.61 1.56 -6.04
N THR A 189 -4.05 0.71 -6.90
CA THR A 189 -4.48 0.56 -8.29
C THR A 189 -5.43 -0.62 -8.53
N GLY A 190 -5.43 -1.62 -7.65
CA GLY A 190 -6.12 -2.89 -7.89
C GLY A 190 -5.47 -3.74 -8.98
N LEU A 191 -4.26 -3.37 -9.44
CA LEU A 191 -3.52 -4.05 -10.48
C LEU A 191 -2.37 -4.85 -9.87
N THR A 192 -2.04 -6.00 -10.46
CA THR A 192 -0.80 -6.71 -10.13
C THR A 192 0.39 -6.00 -10.78
N PHE A 193 1.44 -5.74 -10.00
CA PHE A 193 2.66 -5.13 -10.50
C PHE A 193 3.51 -6.18 -11.21
N ASN A 194 3.51 -6.15 -12.54
CA ASN A 194 4.44 -6.94 -13.35
C ASN A 194 5.63 -6.05 -13.70
N GLN A 195 6.83 -6.39 -13.24
CA GLN A 195 8.05 -5.79 -13.79
C GLN A 195 8.08 -6.11 -15.29
N GLN A 196 7.97 -5.07 -16.12
CA GLN A 196 8.26 -5.18 -17.55
C GLN A 196 9.77 -5.21 -17.78
#